data_AF-A0A7I7K809-F1
#
_entry.id   AF-A0A7I7K809-F1
#
_cell.length_a   1.000
_cell.length_b   1.000
_cell.length_c   1.000
_cell.angle_alpha   90.00
_cell.angle_beta   90.00
_cell.angle_gamma   90.00
#
_symmetry.space_group_name_H-M   'P 1'
#
loop_
_entity.id
_entity.type
_entity.pdbx_description
1 polymer ?
#
loop_
_entity_poly.entity_id
_entity_poly.type
_entity_poly.pdbx_seq_one_letter_code
_entity_poly.pdbx_strand_id
1 'polypeptide(L)' 'MQWFLKEQVEEVALMTTLVRIAERAGADLFHLEDFVAREIAMPSADPTAPKAAGGAL' A
#
# COMPACT_ATOMS: atom_id res chain seq x y z
N MET A 1 5.83 -14.64 12.27
CA MET A 1 4.52 -14.01 12.54
C MET A 1 4.61 -12.50 12.75
N GLN A 2 5.55 -11.98 13.54
CA GLN A 2 5.62 -10.52 13.80
C GLN A 2 5.72 -9.64 12.54
N TRP A 3 6.57 -10.04 11.57
CA TRP A 3 6.66 -9.33 10.29
C TRP A 3 5.33 -9.30 9.53
N PHE A 4 4.67 -10.45 9.38
CA PHE A 4 3.37 -10.51 8.69
C PHE A 4 2.29 -9.65 9.36
N LEU A 5 2.26 -9.59 10.69
CA LEU A 5 1.31 -8.73 11.39
C LEU A 5 1.56 -7.25 11.11
N LYS A 6 2.83 -6.84 11.11
CA LYS A 6 3.23 -5.49 10.73
C LYS A 6 2.80 -5.20 9.28
N GLU A 7 3.14 -6.08 8.35
CA GLU A 7 2.82 -5.93 6.93
C GLU A 7 1.31 -5.79 6.71
N GLN A 8 0.50 -6.66 7.32
CA GLN A 8 -0.96 -6.56 7.18
C GLN A 8 -1.52 -5.26 7.75
N VAL A 9 -0.95 -4.72 8.83
CA VAL A 9 -1.39 -3.41 9.35
C VAL A 9 -1.08 -2.29 8.36
N GLU A 10 0.10 -2.31 7.74
CA GLU A 10 0.53 -1.34 6.75
C GLU A 10 -0.33 -1.43 5.47
N GLU A 11 -0.54 -2.65 4.94
CA GLU A 11 -1.38 -2.88 3.77
C GLU A 11 -2.84 -2.45 4.00
N VAL A 12 -3.44 -2.83 5.13
CA VAL A 12 -4.83 -2.45 5.44
C VAL A 12 -4.95 -0.94 5.64
N ALA A 13 -3.96 -0.29 6.24
CA ALA A 13 -3.94 1.17 6.36
C ALA A 13 -3.87 1.86 5.00
N LEU A 14 -3.06 1.35 4.07
CA LEU A 14 -2.99 1.84 2.69
C LEU A 14 -4.31 1.67 1.95
N MET A 15 -4.91 0.47 2.00
CA MET A 15 -6.19 0.19 1.33
C MET A 15 -7.33 1.04 1.91
N THR A 16 -7.36 1.19 3.24
CA THR A 16 -8.32 2.07 3.91
C THR A 16 -8.16 3.52 3.46
N THR A 17 -6.93 3.97 3.27
CA THR A 17 -6.64 5.32 2.74
C THR A 17 -7.15 5.45 1.31
N LEU A 18 -6.83 4.50 0.44
CA LEU A 18 -7.28 4.50 -0.95
C LEU A 18 -8.81 4.56 -1.07
N VAL A 19 -9.55 3.78 -0.28
CA VAL A 19 -11.02 3.83 -0.27
C VAL A 19 -11.52 5.22 0.12
N ARG A 20 -10.98 5.82 1.19
CA ARG A 20 -11.40 7.18 1.62
C ARG A 20 -11.11 8.24 0.56
N ILE A 21 -9.98 8.13 -0.14
CA ILE A 21 -9.63 9.08 -1.20
C ILE A 21 -10.53 8.87 -2.43
N ALA A 22 -10.83 7.63 -2.78
CA ALA A 22 -11.74 7.30 -3.88
C ALA A 22 -13.17 7.82 -3.59
N GLU A 23 -13.69 7.62 -2.38
CA GLU A 23 -14.98 8.17 -1.94
C GLU A 23 -14.99 9.71 -2.05
N ARG A 24 -13.89 10.38 -1.69
CA ARG A 24 -13.75 11.83 -1.79
C ARG A 24 -13.63 12.34 -3.24
N ALA A 25 -12.99 11.56 -4.12
CA ALA A 25 -12.85 11.90 -5.54
C ALA A 25 -14.20 11.85 -6.28
N GLY A 26 -15.16 11.08 -5.78
CA GLY A 26 -16.49 10.97 -6.36
C GLY A 26 -16.44 10.33 -7.75
N ALA A 27 -16.97 11.02 -8.76
CA ALA A 27 -16.98 10.53 -10.14
C ALA A 27 -15.72 10.93 -10.95
N ASP A 28 -14.91 11.85 -10.43
CA ASP A 28 -13.69 12.30 -11.11
C ASP A 28 -12.48 11.45 -10.66
N LEU A 29 -12.19 10.42 -11.45
CA LEU A 29 -11.11 9.48 -11.15
C LEU A 29 -9.71 10.10 -11.28
N PHE A 30 -9.55 11.22 -11.99
CA PHE A 30 -8.24 11.86 -12.14
C PHE A 30 -7.69 12.34 -10.80
N HIS A 31 -8.56 12.75 -9.88
CA HIS A 31 -8.14 13.11 -8.52
C HIS A 31 -7.58 11.92 -7.72
N LEU A 32 -8.10 10.71 -7.94
CA LEU A 32 -7.56 9.50 -7.33
C LEU A 32 -6.20 9.15 -7.94
N GLU A 33 -6.08 9.21 -9.27
CA GLU A 33 -4.83 8.94 -9.98
C GLU A 33 -3.72 9.92 -9.57
N ASP A 34 -4.02 11.22 -9.51
CA ASP A 34 -3.09 12.25 -9.06
C ASP A 34 -2.62 12.03 -7.61
N PHE A 35 -3.51 11.54 -6.74
CA PHE A 35 -3.15 11.18 -5.37
C PHE A 35 -2.20 9.98 -5.34
N VAL A 36 -2.53 8.91 -6.06
CA VAL A 36 -1.69 7.71 -6.13
C VAL A 36 -0.30 8.05 -6.66
N ALA A 37 -0.22 8.80 -7.76
CA ALA A 37 1.04 9.17 -8.39
C ALA A 37 1.93 10.05 -7.49
N ARG A 38 1.32 10.87 -6.63
CA ARG A 38 2.05 11.79 -5.74
C ARG A 38 2.44 11.16 -4.40
N GLU A 39 1.53 10.38 -3.79
CA GLU A 39 1.62 10.02 -2.37
C GLU A 39 2.00 8.55 -2.14
N ILE A 40 1.78 7.65 -3.12
CA ILE A 40 2.08 6.23 -2.95
C ILE A 40 3.45 5.93 -3.56
N ALA A 41 4.43 5.77 -2.68
CA ALA A 41 5.79 5.37 -3.05
C ALA A 41 5.92 3.85 -3.22
N MET A 42 6.91 3.42 -4.01
CA MET A 42 7.25 2.00 -4.11
C MET A 42 7.83 1.50 -2.77
N PRO A 43 7.42 0.31 -2.30
CA PRO A 43 7.96 -0.25 -1.06
C PRO A 43 9.43 -0.63 -1.23
N SER A 44 10.21 -0.39 -0.16
CA SER A 44 11.60 -0.85 -0.05
C SER A 44 11.66 -2.22 0.64
N ALA A 45 12.67 -3.03 0.32
CA ALA A 45 12.87 -4.33 0.98
C ALA A 45 13.05 -4.18 2.50
N ASP A 46 12.16 -4.78 3.30
CA ASP A 46 12.25 -4.81 4.76
C ASP A 46 13.26 -5.90 5.20
N PRO A 47 14.35 -5.56 5.93
CA PRO A 47 15.34 -6.54 6.37
C PRO A 47 14.80 -7.55 7.39
N THR A 48 13.62 -7.29 7.97
CA THR A 48 12.95 -8.21 8.90
C THR A 48 12.00 -9.18 8.19
N ALA A 49 11.85 -9.06 6.86
CA ALA A 49 11.04 -9.96 6.07
C ALA A 49 11.61 -11.39 6.07
N PRO A 50 10.77 -12.41 6.25
CA PRO A 50 11.20 -13.80 6.13
C PRO A 50 11.58 -14.13 4.68
N LYS A 51 12.50 -15.07 4.51
CA LYS A 51 12.92 -15.52 3.17
C LYS A 51 11.75 -16.16 2.41
N ALA A 52 11.37 -15.55 1.29
CA ALA A 52 10.46 -16.16 0.33
C ALA A 52 11.15 -17.32 -0.42
N ALA A 53 10.45 -18.44 -0.59
CA ALA A 53 10.93 -19.55 -1.42
C ALA A 53 10.96 -19.08 -2.89
N GLY A 54 12.14 -19.14 -3.53
CA GLY A 54 12.33 -18.60 -4.88
C GLY A 54 12.74 -17.13 -4.95
N GLY A 55 12.80 -16.41 -3.82
CA GLY A 55 13.13 -14.99 -3.77
C GLY A 55 11.91 -14.08 -3.95
N ALA A 56 12.09 -12.79 -3.68
CA ALA A 56 11.11 -11.75 -4.02
C ALA A 56 11.33 -11.30 -5.48
N LEU A 57 10.26 -10.84 -6.13
CA LEU A 57 10.27 -10.35 -7.53
C LEU A 57 10.74 -8.90 -7.61
#